data_AF-A0A7C3Q5T8-F1
#
_entry.id   AF-A0A7C3Q5T8-F1
#
_cell.length_a   1.000
_cell.length_b   1.000
_cell.length_c   1.000
_cell.angle_alpha   90.00
_cell.angle_beta   90.00
_cell.angle_gamma   90.00
#
_symmetry.space_group_name_H-M   'P 1'
#
loop_
_entity.id
_entity.type
_entity.pdbx_description
1 polymer ?
#
loop_
_entity_poly.entity_id
_entity_poly.type
_entity_poly.pdbx_seq_one_letter_code
_entity_poly.pdbx_strand_id
1 'polypeptide(L)'
;MHQLRLFLLVSSLAFSNIDLPDNFKADFTQMITNTKNKVIHYSGEVRFTEGKLFKWSYKVPTQKEVCTDGMELLVVDHDLEQVSAYYIAKGLDVSKILKKAKHHSENIYVANFDSKKYTIQLDKQQRLQSIAYFDDLDNKVQIVFKHIKYGKGNFSKASMQCDYPASYDVIRG
;
A
#
# COMPACT_ATOMS: atom_id res chain seq x y z
N MET A 1 3.35 -14.28 61.80
CA MET A 1 3.87 -14.83 60.52
C MET A 1 3.11 -14.16 59.38
N HIS A 2 3.61 -13.04 58.85
CA HIS A 2 2.99 -12.37 57.70
C HIS A 2 3.58 -12.93 56.40
N GLN A 3 2.79 -13.74 55.70
CA GLN A 3 3.11 -14.28 54.37
C GLN A 3 2.96 -13.15 53.33
N LEU A 4 4.07 -12.59 52.86
CA LEU A 4 4.10 -11.61 51.79
C LEU A 4 3.89 -12.33 50.45
N ARG A 5 2.69 -12.23 49.87
CA ARG A 5 2.38 -12.80 48.55
C ARG A 5 2.97 -11.92 47.45
N LEU A 6 4.05 -12.37 46.83
CA LEU A 6 4.65 -11.76 45.65
C LEU A 6 3.76 -12.05 44.42
N PHE A 7 3.03 -11.05 43.93
CA PHE A 7 2.30 -11.12 42.67
C PHE A 7 3.31 -10.91 41.52
N LEU A 8 3.67 -12.00 40.81
CA LEU A 8 4.42 -11.92 39.57
C LEU A 8 3.47 -11.41 38.46
N LEU A 9 3.61 -10.14 38.08
CA LEU A 9 2.99 -9.61 36.86
C LEU A 9 3.74 -10.17 35.66
N VAL A 10 3.22 -11.24 35.06
CA VAL A 10 3.65 -11.70 33.74
C VAL A 10 3.12 -10.70 32.73
N SER A 11 3.97 -9.78 32.28
CA SER A 11 3.67 -8.89 31.16
C SER A 11 3.67 -9.73 29.89
N SER A 12 2.49 -10.07 29.40
CA SER A 12 2.34 -10.61 28.06
C SER A 12 2.76 -9.55 27.07
N LEU A 13 3.89 -9.77 26.38
CA LEU A 13 4.24 -9.01 25.20
C LEU A 13 3.20 -9.33 24.12
N ALA A 14 2.14 -8.53 24.06
CA ALA A 14 1.19 -8.58 22.98
C ALA A 14 1.92 -8.16 21.69
N PHE A 15 2.24 -9.14 20.84
CA PHE A 15 2.66 -8.87 19.48
C PHE A 15 1.48 -8.25 18.74
N SER A 16 1.50 -6.93 18.52
CA SER A 16 0.51 -6.29 17.66
C SER A 16 0.86 -6.57 16.20
N ASN A 17 0.03 -7.35 15.52
CA ASN A 17 0.04 -7.39 14.06
C ASN A 17 -0.59 -6.09 13.54
N ILE A 18 -0.15 -5.60 12.38
CA ILE A 18 -0.89 -4.53 11.69
C ILE A 18 -2.21 -5.13 11.21
N ASP A 19 -3.32 -4.69 11.79
CA ASP A 19 -4.63 -5.01 11.25
C ASP A 19 -5.03 -3.88 10.29
N LEU A 20 -5.01 -4.18 8.99
CA LEU A 20 -5.59 -3.28 8.02
C LEU A 20 -7.09 -3.49 8.01
N PRO A 21 -7.88 -2.41 7.92
CA PRO A 21 -9.28 -2.59 7.65
C PRO A 21 -9.47 -3.21 6.26
N ASP A 22 -10.49 -4.05 6.13
CA ASP A 22 -10.91 -4.62 4.84
C ASP A 22 -11.17 -3.56 3.78
N ASN A 23 -11.51 -2.33 4.22
CA ASN A 23 -11.88 -1.22 3.37
C ASN A 23 -11.25 0.08 3.86
N PHE A 24 -10.59 0.81 2.95
CA PHE A 24 -10.20 2.18 3.21
C PHE A 24 -10.15 3.02 1.94
N LYS A 25 -10.16 4.34 2.12
CA LYS A 25 -9.71 5.30 1.12
C LYS A 25 -8.78 6.34 1.74
N ALA A 26 -7.86 6.86 0.94
CA ALA A 26 -6.93 7.90 1.35
C ALA A 26 -6.49 8.73 0.14
N ASP A 27 -6.06 9.95 0.41
CA ASP A 27 -5.17 10.65 -0.51
C ASP A 27 -3.76 10.10 -0.32
N PHE A 28 -2.95 10.08 -1.38
CA PHE A 28 -1.55 9.71 -1.27
C PHE A 28 -0.62 10.74 -1.93
N THR A 29 0.60 10.81 -1.42
CA THR A 29 1.75 11.41 -2.11
C THR A 29 2.84 10.35 -2.19
N GLN A 30 3.33 10.10 -3.39
CA GLN A 30 4.47 9.21 -3.61
C GLN A 30 5.67 10.02 -4.07
N MET A 31 6.83 9.70 -3.50
CA MET A 31 8.12 10.27 -3.87
C MET A 31 8.99 9.13 -4.37
N ILE A 32 9.50 9.27 -5.59
CA ILE A 32 10.49 8.35 -6.16
C ILE A 32 11.80 9.11 -6.26
N THR A 33 12.78 8.70 -5.47
CA THR A 33 14.12 9.30 -5.43
C THR A 33 15.11 8.35 -6.06
N ASN A 34 15.76 8.77 -7.15
CA ASN A 34 16.76 7.93 -7.81
C ASN A 34 18.12 7.97 -7.09
N THR A 35 19.05 7.14 -7.55
CA THR A 35 20.43 7.06 -7.03
C THR A 35 21.25 8.35 -7.15
N LYS A 36 20.78 9.33 -7.93
CA LYS A 36 21.36 10.67 -8.09
C LYS A 36 20.61 11.74 -7.28
N ASN A 37 19.78 11.34 -6.32
CA ASN A 37 18.95 12.21 -5.48
C ASN A 37 17.94 13.10 -6.23
N LYS A 38 17.62 12.78 -7.50
CA LYS A 38 16.51 13.44 -8.20
C LYS A 38 15.20 12.83 -7.74
N VAL A 39 14.21 13.68 -7.47
CA VAL A 39 12.91 13.28 -6.93
C VAL A 39 11.81 13.59 -7.94
N ILE A 40 10.93 12.61 -8.17
CA ILE A 40 9.65 12.82 -8.84
C ILE A 40 8.54 12.62 -7.82
N HIS A 41 7.57 13.53 -7.85
CA HIS A 41 6.42 13.53 -6.96
C HIS A 41 5.16 13.15 -7.70
N TYR A 42 4.47 12.15 -7.18
CA TYR A 42 3.14 11.74 -7.61
C TYR A 42 2.12 12.00 -6.51
N SER A 43 0.88 12.27 -6.89
CA SER A 43 -0.22 12.37 -5.94
C SER A 43 -1.53 11.92 -6.55
N GLY A 44 -2.46 11.50 -5.68
CA GLY A 44 -3.73 10.95 -6.12
C GLY A 44 -4.56 10.42 -4.96
N GLU A 45 -5.51 9.56 -5.31
CA GLU A 45 -6.37 8.86 -4.36
C GLU A 45 -6.18 7.35 -4.47
N VAL A 46 -6.23 6.67 -3.33
CA VAL A 46 -6.25 5.21 -3.26
C VAL A 46 -7.55 4.74 -2.62
N ARG A 47 -8.11 3.68 -3.18
CA ARG A 47 -9.24 2.93 -2.62
C ARG A 47 -8.81 1.48 -2.46
N PHE A 48 -9.25 0.87 -1.38
CA PHE A 48 -9.01 -0.52 -1.05
C PHE A 48 -10.30 -1.13 -0.52
N THR A 49 -10.65 -2.33 -1.00
CA THR A 49 -11.85 -3.05 -0.57
C THR A 49 -11.66 -4.56 -0.60
N GLU A 50 -12.47 -5.26 0.18
CA GLU A 50 -12.50 -6.73 0.26
C GLU A 50 -11.12 -7.35 0.58
N GLY A 51 -10.23 -6.60 1.23
CA GLY A 51 -8.90 -7.08 1.62
C GLY A 51 -7.93 -7.38 0.46
N LYS A 52 -8.31 -7.15 -0.80
CA LYS A 52 -7.49 -7.49 -1.98
C LYS A 52 -7.67 -6.59 -3.20
N LEU A 53 -8.83 -5.94 -3.34
CA LEU A 53 -9.09 -5.05 -4.47
C LEU A 53 -8.54 -3.68 -4.16
N PHE A 54 -7.83 -3.08 -5.10
CA PHE A 54 -7.36 -1.70 -4.97
C PHE A 54 -7.47 -0.95 -6.28
N LYS A 55 -7.60 0.37 -6.16
CA LYS A 55 -7.51 1.32 -7.26
C LYS A 55 -6.72 2.54 -6.79
N TRP A 56 -5.60 2.80 -7.45
CA TRP A 56 -4.82 4.01 -7.34
C TRP A 56 -5.16 4.89 -8.53
N SER A 57 -5.65 6.10 -8.29
CA SER A 57 -5.91 7.10 -9.33
C SER A 57 -4.93 8.25 -9.14
N TYR A 58 -3.90 8.27 -9.98
CA TYR A 58 -2.86 9.29 -10.03
C TYR A 58 -3.41 10.53 -10.77
N LYS A 59 -3.22 11.70 -10.17
CA LYS A 59 -3.65 13.00 -10.72
C LYS A 59 -2.47 13.87 -11.16
N VAL A 60 -1.30 13.68 -10.54
CA VAL A 60 -0.09 14.46 -10.78
C VAL A 60 1.11 13.52 -10.85
N PRO A 61 2.08 13.75 -11.76
CA PRO A 61 2.09 14.78 -12.81
C PRO A 61 1.29 14.39 -14.06
N THR A 62 0.90 13.12 -14.16
CA THR A 62 0.27 12.50 -15.34
C THR A 62 -0.96 11.74 -14.88
N GLN A 63 -2.00 11.66 -15.70
CA GLN A 63 -3.20 10.90 -15.36
C GLN A 63 -2.93 9.40 -15.57
N LYS A 64 -2.91 8.64 -14.47
CA LYS A 64 -2.69 7.19 -14.50
C LYS A 64 -3.61 6.47 -13.53
N GLU A 65 -3.97 5.24 -13.85
CA GLU A 65 -4.71 4.36 -12.94
C GLU A 65 -3.97 3.05 -12.74
N VAL A 66 -3.93 2.55 -11.50
CA VAL A 66 -3.46 1.20 -11.19
C VAL A 66 -4.53 0.49 -10.40
N CYS A 67 -5.13 -0.54 -11.00
CA CYS A 67 -6.23 -1.28 -10.39
C CYS A 67 -5.97 -2.78 -10.42
N THR A 68 -6.65 -3.50 -9.54
CA THR A 68 -6.69 -4.95 -9.59
C THR A 68 -8.10 -5.48 -9.35
N ASP A 69 -8.43 -6.56 -10.04
CA ASP A 69 -9.61 -7.40 -9.77
C ASP A 69 -9.29 -8.56 -8.80
N GLY A 70 -8.06 -8.61 -8.27
CA GLY A 70 -7.54 -9.67 -7.41
C GLY A 70 -6.85 -10.81 -8.15
N MET A 71 -6.85 -10.82 -9.48
CA MET A 71 -6.12 -11.77 -10.34
C MET A 71 -5.09 -11.04 -11.22
N GLU A 72 -5.54 -9.98 -11.89
CA GLU A 72 -4.75 -9.14 -12.79
C GLU A 72 -4.55 -7.75 -12.17
N LEU A 73 -3.39 -7.15 -12.44
CA LEU A 73 -3.08 -5.76 -12.18
C LEU A 73 -3.01 -5.05 -13.52
N LEU A 74 -3.83 -4.01 -13.67
CA LEU A 74 -3.79 -3.12 -14.83
C LEU A 74 -3.14 -1.80 -14.44
N VAL A 75 -2.25 -1.31 -15.30
CA VAL A 75 -1.72 0.05 -15.28
C VAL A 75 -2.21 0.76 -16.53
N VAL A 76 -3.04 1.77 -16.37
CA VAL A 76 -3.51 2.64 -17.46
C VAL A 76 -2.73 3.94 -17.39
N ASP A 77 -2.03 4.28 -18.46
CA ASP A 77 -1.35 5.56 -18.64
C ASP A 77 -2.06 6.35 -19.73
N HIS A 78 -2.89 7.32 -19.33
CA HIS A 78 -3.74 8.04 -20.27
C HIS A 78 -2.94 8.96 -21.20
N ASP A 79 -1.82 9.49 -20.71
CA ASP A 79 -0.97 10.39 -21.50
C ASP A 79 -0.21 9.64 -22.59
N LEU A 80 0.01 8.34 -22.40
CA LEU A 80 0.61 7.44 -23.39
C LEU A 80 -0.42 6.66 -24.20
N GLU A 81 -1.72 6.80 -23.88
CA GLU A 81 -2.80 6.00 -24.46
C GLU A 81 -2.50 4.49 -24.41
N GLN A 82 -1.99 4.02 -23.27
CA GLN A 82 -1.47 2.67 -23.11
C GLN A 82 -2.02 2.00 -21.84
N VAL A 83 -2.29 0.69 -21.96
CA VAL A 83 -2.64 -0.20 -20.86
C VAL A 83 -1.60 -1.30 -20.76
N SER A 84 -1.10 -1.56 -19.55
CA SER A 84 -0.23 -2.69 -19.26
C SER A 84 -0.90 -3.63 -18.26
N ALA A 85 -0.97 -4.91 -18.60
CA ALA A 85 -1.62 -5.94 -17.81
C ALA A 85 -0.61 -6.97 -17.29
N TYR A 86 -0.66 -7.24 -15.98
CA TYR A 86 0.25 -8.16 -15.29
C TYR A 86 -0.52 -9.09 -14.35
N TYR A 87 -0.11 -10.34 -14.24
CA TYR A 87 -0.61 -11.21 -13.16
C TYR A 87 -0.16 -10.70 -11.78
N ILE A 88 -1.05 -10.67 -10.79
CA ILE A 88 -0.75 -10.11 -9.45
C ILE A 88 0.39 -10.83 -8.71
N ALA A 89 0.73 -12.07 -9.12
CA ALA A 89 1.92 -12.77 -8.64
C ALA A 89 3.23 -12.03 -8.95
N LYS A 90 3.23 -11.14 -9.96
CA LYS A 90 4.35 -10.26 -10.35
C LYS A 90 4.15 -8.79 -9.96
N GLY A 91 2.98 -8.43 -9.39
CA GLY A 91 2.60 -7.05 -9.06
C GLY A 91 2.68 -6.73 -7.57
N LEU A 92 2.60 -5.43 -7.22
CA LEU A 92 2.62 -4.97 -5.82
C LEU A 92 1.32 -5.35 -5.09
N ASP A 93 1.39 -6.32 -4.18
CA ASP A 93 0.28 -6.72 -3.30
C ASP A 93 0.44 -6.11 -1.90
N VAL A 94 -0.07 -4.88 -1.75
CA VAL A 94 0.03 -4.10 -0.50
C VAL A 94 -0.62 -4.84 0.67
N SER A 95 -1.69 -5.60 0.44
CA SER A 95 -2.35 -6.41 1.47
C SER A 95 -1.44 -7.51 2.00
N LYS A 96 -0.77 -8.27 1.11
CA LYS A 96 0.18 -9.30 1.51
C LYS A 96 1.41 -8.73 2.21
N ILE A 97 1.93 -7.59 1.75
CA ILE A 97 3.06 -6.90 2.39
C ILE A 97 2.72 -6.57 3.84
N LEU A 98 1.55 -5.96 4.06
CA LEU A 98 1.13 -5.52 5.38
C LEU A 98 0.80 -6.70 6.31
N LYS A 99 0.22 -7.80 5.79
CA LYS A 99 0.04 -9.05 6.55
C LYS A 99 1.36 -9.71 6.99
N LYS A 100 2.44 -9.51 6.24
CA LYS A 100 3.79 -10.01 6.59
C LYS A 100 4.58 -9.04 7.47
N ALA A 101 4.04 -7.85 7.74
CA ALA A 101 4.74 -6.82 8.48
C ALA A 101 4.86 -7.21 9.95
N LYS A 102 6.10 -7.16 10.45
CA LYS A 102 6.42 -7.42 11.85
C LYS A 102 6.80 -6.11 12.52
N HIS A 103 6.36 -5.94 13.77
CA HIS A 103 6.77 -4.81 14.59
C HIS A 103 8.30 -4.73 14.64
N HIS A 104 8.84 -3.52 14.47
CA HIS A 104 10.27 -3.27 14.52
C HIS A 104 10.64 -2.35 15.69
N SER A 105 9.96 -1.19 15.78
CA SER A 105 10.20 -0.20 16.84
C SER A 105 9.07 0.82 16.85
N GLU A 106 8.59 1.25 18.02
CA GLU A 106 7.55 2.28 18.12
C GLU A 106 6.35 2.01 17.20
N ASN A 107 6.11 2.88 16.21
CA ASN A 107 5.07 2.80 15.18
C ASN A 107 5.59 2.29 13.83
N ILE A 108 6.78 1.67 13.81
CA ILE A 108 7.47 1.18 12.63
C ILE A 108 7.39 -0.34 12.57
N TYR A 109 7.05 -0.82 11.38
CA TYR A 109 6.96 -2.22 11.04
C TYR A 109 7.79 -2.50 9.78
N VAL A 110 8.25 -3.74 9.65
CA VAL A 110 9.06 -4.18 8.51
C VAL A 110 8.47 -5.46 7.94
N ALA A 111 8.34 -5.51 6.62
CA ALA A 111 7.93 -6.70 5.88
C ALA A 111 8.99 -7.07 4.84
N ASN A 112 9.23 -8.36 4.66
CA ASN A 112 9.96 -8.88 3.51
C ASN A 112 8.96 -9.55 2.57
N PHE A 113 8.89 -9.08 1.33
CA PHE A 113 7.99 -9.60 0.31
C PHE A 113 8.65 -9.50 -1.06
N ASP A 114 8.67 -10.61 -1.80
CA ASP A 114 9.25 -10.69 -3.14
C ASP A 114 10.67 -10.10 -3.24
N SER A 115 11.57 -10.60 -2.39
CA SER A 115 12.97 -10.13 -2.27
C SER A 115 13.16 -8.64 -1.91
N LYS A 116 12.07 -7.91 -1.62
CA LYS A 116 12.10 -6.50 -1.22
C LYS A 116 11.78 -6.34 0.26
N LYS A 117 12.46 -5.38 0.89
CA LYS A 117 12.20 -4.95 2.27
C LYS A 117 11.34 -3.69 2.26
N TYR A 118 10.20 -3.76 2.93
CA TYR A 118 9.27 -2.66 3.11
C TYR A 118 9.34 -2.16 4.54
N THR A 119 9.35 -0.84 4.70
CA THR A 119 9.18 -0.15 5.98
C THR A 119 7.79 0.47 5.99
N ILE A 120 6.99 0.15 7.00
CA ILE A 120 5.63 0.64 7.16
C ILE A 120 5.58 1.44 8.45
N GLN A 121 5.00 2.64 8.39
CA GLN A 121 4.80 3.48 9.55
C GLN A 121 3.31 3.68 9.79
N LEU A 122 2.90 3.58 11.06
CA LEU A 122 1.56 3.90 11.52
C LEU A 122 1.54 5.28 12.22
N ASP A 123 0.42 5.98 12.20
CA ASP A 123 0.24 7.19 12.98
C ASP A 123 -0.02 6.88 14.47
N LYS A 124 -0.17 7.93 15.29
CA LYS A 124 -0.44 7.77 16.73
C LYS A 124 -1.78 7.06 17.02
N GLN A 125 -2.69 7.02 16.05
CA GLN A 125 -3.97 6.32 16.11
C GLN A 125 -3.88 4.91 15.51
N GLN A 126 -2.67 4.38 15.26
CA GLN A 126 -2.41 3.07 14.66
C GLN A 126 -2.96 2.92 13.24
N ARG A 127 -3.08 4.02 12.49
CA ARG A 127 -3.52 4.01 11.08
C ARG A 127 -2.31 4.11 10.15
N LEU A 128 -2.40 3.46 8.99
CA LEU A 128 -1.38 3.51 7.95
C LEU A 128 -1.00 4.96 7.60
N GLN A 129 0.26 5.32 7.86
CA GLN A 129 0.81 6.66 7.61
C GLN A 129 1.72 6.66 6.39
N SER A 130 2.65 5.70 6.29
CA SER A 130 3.54 5.61 5.13
C SER A 130 4.05 4.20 4.85
N ILE A 131 4.47 3.98 3.61
CA ILE A 131 5.20 2.78 3.15
C ILE A 131 6.43 3.26 2.39
N ALA A 132 7.60 2.68 2.67
CA ALA A 132 8.84 2.95 1.96
C ALA A 132 9.56 1.66 1.56
N TYR A 133 10.16 1.64 0.37
CA TYR A 133 10.93 0.50 -0.16
C TYR A 133 11.91 0.97 -1.24
N PHE A 134 12.81 0.09 -1.66
CA PHE A 134 13.60 0.26 -2.87
C PHE A 134 13.00 -0.57 -4.01
N ASP A 135 12.84 0.04 -5.18
CA ASP A 135 12.40 -0.67 -6.38
C ASP A 135 13.56 -1.43 -7.05
N ASP A 136 13.29 -2.11 -8.17
CA ASP A 136 14.30 -2.94 -8.87
C ASP A 136 15.39 -2.12 -9.57
N LEU A 137 15.23 -0.79 -9.62
CA LEU A 137 16.18 0.15 -10.21
C LEU A 137 16.92 0.95 -9.11
N ASP A 138 16.89 0.45 -7.86
CA ASP A 138 17.46 1.07 -6.68
C ASP A 138 16.90 2.47 -6.36
N ASN A 139 15.72 2.82 -6.88
CA ASN A 139 15.06 4.06 -6.48
C ASN A 139 14.43 3.87 -5.11
N LYS A 140 14.59 4.86 -4.23
CA LYS A 140 13.84 4.94 -2.98
C LYS A 140 12.42 5.42 -3.28
N VAL A 141 11.45 4.57 -3.02
CA VAL A 141 10.02 4.89 -3.09
C VAL A 141 9.49 5.16 -1.69
N GLN A 142 8.80 6.27 -1.50
CA GLN A 142 8.06 6.58 -0.27
C GLN A 142 6.64 7.00 -0.62
N ILE A 143 5.65 6.34 -0.03
CA ILE A 143 4.24 6.66 -0.17
C ILE A 143 3.73 7.14 1.19
N VAL A 144 3.12 8.32 1.22
CA VAL A 144 2.53 8.92 2.41
C VAL A 144 1.03 9.04 2.21
N PHE A 145 0.26 8.52 3.17
CA PHE A 145 -1.20 8.55 3.13
C PHE A 145 -1.73 9.72 3.97
N LYS A 146 -2.76 10.38 3.47
CA LYS A 146 -3.47 11.48 4.14
C LYS A 146 -4.97 11.24 4.09
N HIS A 147 -5.68 11.86 5.05
CA HIS A 147 -7.15 11.81 5.13
C HIS A 147 -7.73 10.39 5.07
N ILE A 148 -7.03 9.42 5.66
CA ILE A 148 -7.41 8.01 5.61
C ILE A 148 -8.75 7.79 6.32
N LYS A 149 -9.67 7.07 5.64
CA LYS A 149 -11.00 6.73 6.16
C LYS A 149 -11.18 5.22 6.14
N TYR A 150 -11.11 4.60 7.31
CA TYR A 150 -11.32 3.17 7.52
C TYR A 150 -12.81 2.81 7.58
N GLY A 151 -13.17 1.61 7.11
CA GLY A 151 -14.54 1.10 7.11
C GLY A 151 -15.50 1.80 6.14
N LYS A 152 -15.17 3.01 5.65
CA LYS A 152 -15.92 3.73 4.62
C LYS A 152 -15.38 3.37 3.24
N GLY A 153 -15.76 2.20 2.74
CA GLY A 153 -15.26 1.73 1.45
C GLY A 153 -15.85 0.42 0.94
N ASN A 154 -17.13 0.12 1.20
CA ASN A 154 -17.84 -0.86 0.37
C ASN A 154 -18.00 -0.25 -1.03
N PHE A 155 -16.93 -0.36 -1.81
CA PHE A 155 -16.87 0.08 -3.18
C PHE A 155 -17.44 -1.05 -4.03
N SER A 156 -18.28 -0.72 -5.01
CA SER A 156 -18.70 -1.73 -5.98
C SER A 156 -17.48 -2.19 -6.77
N LYS A 157 -17.46 -3.46 -7.19
CA LYS A 157 -16.39 -3.99 -8.05
C LYS A 157 -16.16 -3.13 -9.29
N ALA A 158 -17.24 -2.64 -9.90
CA ALA A 158 -17.17 -1.72 -11.04
C ALA A 158 -16.41 -0.42 -10.70
N SER A 159 -16.62 0.16 -9.52
CA SER A 159 -15.91 1.38 -9.10
C SER A 159 -14.42 1.18 -8.77
N MET A 160 -13.97 -0.08 -8.70
CA MET A 160 -12.57 -0.47 -8.47
C MET A 160 -11.82 -0.77 -9.77
N GLN A 161 -12.50 -0.87 -10.90
CA GLN A 161 -11.88 -1.11 -12.21
C GLN A 161 -11.22 0.16 -12.74
N CYS A 162 -10.13 0.01 -13.49
CA CYS A 162 -9.60 1.08 -14.33
C CYS A 162 -10.53 1.27 -15.51
N ASP A 163 -10.68 2.51 -15.96
CA ASP A 163 -11.42 2.82 -17.18
C ASP A 163 -10.45 3.33 -18.24
N TYR A 164 -10.63 2.89 -19.48
CA TYR A 164 -9.79 3.31 -20.60
C TYR A 164 -10.51 3.14 -21.95
N PRO A 165 -10.24 4.01 -22.93
CA PRO A 165 -10.73 3.85 -24.30
C PRO A 165 -10.25 2.55 -24.94
N ALA A 166 -11.11 1.89 -25.71
CA ALA A 166 -10.78 0.68 -26.46
C ALA A 166 -9.68 0.89 -27.52
N SER A 167 -9.35 2.14 -27.86
CA SER A 167 -8.29 2.51 -28.79
C SER A 167 -6.90 2.50 -28.18
N TYR A 168 -6.77 2.41 -26.84
CA TYR A 168 -5.46 2.38 -26.19
C TYR A 168 -4.69 1.10 -26.55
N ASP A 169 -3.38 1.23 -26.68
CA ASP A 169 -2.52 0.08 -26.90
C ASP A 169 -2.46 -0.80 -25.64
N VAL A 170 -2.51 -2.12 -25.81
CA VAL A 170 -2.58 -3.08 -24.70
C VAL A 170 -1.37 -4.00 -24.72
N ILE A 171 -0.52 -3.87 -23.70
CA ILE A 171 0.67 -4.69 -23.49
C ILE A 171 0.39 -5.70 -22.38
N ARG A 172 0.76 -6.97 -22.60
CA ARG A 172 0.60 -8.06 -21.63
C ARG A 172 1.97 -8.63 -21.21
N GLY A 173 2.18 -8.82 -19.90
CA GLY A 173 3.44 -9.35 -19.32
C GLY A 173 3.27 -10.59 -18.43
#